data_AF-A0A4R4ZL41-F1
#
_entry.id   AF-A0A4R4ZL41-F1
#
_cell.length_a   1.000
_cell.length_b   1.000
_cell.length_c   1.000
_cell.angle_alpha   90.00
_cell.angle_beta   90.00
_cell.angle_gamma   90.00
#
_symmetry.space_group_name_H-M   'P 1'
#
loop_
_entity.id
_entity.type
_entity.pdbx_description
1 polymer ?
#
loop_
_entity_poly.entity_id
_entity_poly.type
_entity_poly.pdbx_seq_one_letter_code
_entity_poly.pdbx_strand_id
1 'polypeptide(L)'
;MVWIGGSPGAGKSTISRQLAKARDLPLHPVDLWTYDHLGRMPVFRSLVEEVAETPEAAADVFVKISRARLDVVVEDVTARDLGRVPALVEGPQLFPSLLTADVRTAIWLVADGEQTRKAREERLEGVDDAAARARLEGLLERDAILAGRVREEAAAAGLPLVEVSADPDWAAIMAMVETTLGQLPRLRPGDELSRQRRIENRAACRQVRLWRSDRGFAELPRFPFACECGESGCALTFVGTPDEYEARADVQLRADGHLNHH
;
A
#
# COMPACT_ATOMS: atom_id res chain seq x y z
N MET A 1 1.79 -6.95 13.64
CA MET A 1 1.95 -6.02 12.49
C MET A 1 2.53 -4.69 12.95
N VAL A 2 3.01 -3.88 12.02
CA VAL A 2 3.21 -2.42 12.20
C VAL A 2 2.55 -1.70 11.02
N TRP A 3 1.93 -0.54 11.26
CA TRP A 3 1.09 0.11 10.26
C TRP A 3 1.62 1.48 9.81
N ILE A 4 1.48 1.76 8.52
CA ILE A 4 1.56 3.11 7.94
C ILE A 4 0.22 3.40 7.24
N GLY A 5 -0.66 4.09 7.92
CA GLY A 5 -1.96 4.52 7.40
C GLY A 5 -1.93 5.93 6.83
N GLY A 6 -3.08 6.40 6.33
CA GLY A 6 -3.31 7.81 5.98
C GLY A 6 -3.67 8.08 4.51
N SER A 7 -3.77 9.35 4.13
CA SER A 7 -4.47 9.76 2.90
C SER A 7 -3.70 9.46 1.61
N PRO A 8 -4.38 9.29 0.47
CA PRO A 8 -3.73 9.20 -0.84
C PRO A 8 -2.81 10.42 -1.08
N GLY A 9 -1.65 10.19 -1.71
CA GLY A 9 -0.70 11.28 -2.01
C GLY A 9 0.28 11.63 -0.88
N ALA A 10 0.08 11.14 0.34
CA ALA A 10 0.96 11.40 1.50
C ALA A 10 2.31 10.65 1.48
N GLY A 11 2.74 10.10 0.35
CA GLY A 11 4.04 9.40 0.23
C GLY A 11 4.15 8.01 0.90
N LYS A 12 3.07 7.48 1.49
CA LYS A 12 3.05 6.20 2.24
C LYS A 12 3.76 5.04 1.54
N SER A 13 3.39 4.73 0.30
CA SER A 13 3.97 3.59 -0.41
C SER A 13 5.45 3.79 -0.72
N THR A 14 5.90 5.04 -0.92
CA THR A 14 7.32 5.36 -1.12
C THR A 14 8.10 5.11 0.18
N ILE A 15 7.66 5.70 1.29
CA ILE A 15 8.27 5.53 2.61
C ILE A 15 8.27 4.05 3.01
N SER A 16 7.12 3.37 2.88
CA SER A 16 6.97 1.97 3.28
C SER A 16 7.87 1.03 2.47
N ARG A 17 8.00 1.25 1.15
CA ARG A 17 8.93 0.47 0.31
C ARG A 17 10.39 0.70 0.70
N GLN A 18 10.78 1.95 0.93
CA GLN A 18 12.14 2.28 1.34
C GLN A 18 12.46 1.66 2.71
N LEU A 19 11.54 1.80 3.68
CA LEU A 19 11.69 1.25 5.02
C LEU A 19 11.73 -0.28 5.02
N ALA A 20 10.83 -0.94 4.27
CA ALA A 20 10.78 -2.39 4.16
C ALA A 20 12.06 -2.98 3.55
N LYS A 21 12.69 -2.25 2.61
CA LYS A 21 14.00 -2.63 2.05
C LYS A 21 15.09 -2.40 3.08
N ALA A 22 15.24 -1.18 3.59
CA ALA A 22 16.32 -0.80 4.50
C ALA A 22 16.34 -1.62 5.81
N ARG A 23 15.17 -2.08 6.27
CA ARG A 23 15.01 -2.84 7.52
C ARG A 23 14.63 -4.30 7.30
N ASP A 24 14.72 -4.82 6.08
CA ASP A 24 14.36 -6.20 5.73
C ASP A 24 13.02 -6.66 6.32
N LEU A 25 12.02 -5.78 6.25
CA LEU A 25 10.67 -6.06 6.74
C LEU A 25 9.79 -6.64 5.61
N PRO A 26 8.94 -7.63 5.92
CA PRO A 26 7.84 -8.03 5.05
C PRO A 26 6.92 -6.84 4.79
N LEU A 27 6.62 -6.55 3.54
CA LEU A 27 5.69 -5.49 3.16
C LEU A 27 4.32 -6.08 2.78
N HIS A 28 3.25 -5.42 3.22
CA HIS A 28 1.87 -5.73 2.85
C HIS A 28 1.14 -4.44 2.45
N PRO A 29 1.28 -3.98 1.19
CA PRO A 29 0.50 -2.86 0.68
C PRO A 29 -0.93 -3.32 0.45
N VAL A 30 -1.90 -2.81 1.19
CA VAL A 30 -3.30 -3.27 1.09
C VAL A 30 -3.83 -3.11 -0.35
N ASP A 31 -3.43 -2.03 -1.03
CA ASP A 31 -3.82 -1.79 -2.43
C ASP A 31 -3.34 -2.91 -3.38
N LEU A 32 -2.19 -3.54 -3.08
CA LEU A 32 -1.64 -4.68 -3.84
C LEU A 32 -2.48 -5.96 -3.70
N TRP A 33 -3.43 -6.01 -2.78
CA TRP A 33 -4.30 -7.17 -2.56
C TRP A 33 -5.76 -6.88 -2.87
N THR A 34 -6.05 -5.69 -3.42
CA THR A 34 -7.43 -5.19 -3.56
C THR A 34 -8.35 -6.18 -4.24
N TYR A 35 -7.99 -6.66 -5.44
CA TYR A 35 -8.83 -7.55 -6.24
C TYR A 35 -8.83 -8.99 -5.74
N ASP A 36 -7.75 -9.44 -5.10
CA ASP A 36 -7.76 -10.71 -4.39
C ASP A 36 -8.82 -10.71 -3.29
N HIS A 37 -8.74 -9.73 -2.40
CA HIS A 37 -9.63 -9.60 -1.26
C HIS A 37 -11.09 -9.46 -1.67
N LEU A 38 -11.41 -8.88 -2.84
CA LEU A 38 -12.81 -8.77 -3.30
C LEU A 38 -13.52 -10.13 -3.37
N GLY A 39 -12.80 -11.21 -3.69
CA GLY A 39 -13.37 -12.57 -3.72
C GLY A 39 -13.54 -13.23 -2.34
N ARG A 40 -12.95 -12.65 -1.30
CA ARG A 40 -12.90 -13.20 0.07
C ARG A 40 -13.69 -12.35 1.08
N MET A 41 -13.94 -11.10 0.74
CA MET A 41 -14.76 -10.18 1.53
C MET A 41 -16.25 -10.42 1.28
N PRO A 42 -17.13 -10.06 2.24
CA PRO A 42 -18.56 -10.00 1.98
C PRO A 42 -18.86 -9.18 0.73
N VAL A 43 -19.84 -9.61 -0.05
CA VAL A 43 -20.32 -8.83 -1.20
C VAL A 43 -20.95 -7.55 -0.67
N PHE A 44 -20.22 -6.45 -0.78
CA PHE A 44 -20.80 -5.12 -0.70
C PHE A 44 -21.61 -4.93 -1.98
N ARG A 45 -22.87 -4.49 -1.88
CA ARG A 45 -23.64 -4.07 -3.07
C ARG A 45 -22.89 -2.90 -3.69
N SER A 46 -22.05 -3.27 -4.65
CA SER A 46 -21.39 -2.47 -5.67
C SER A 46 -21.10 -1.01 -5.28
N LEU A 47 -19.80 -0.71 -5.11
CA LEU A 47 -19.22 0.65 -5.22
C LEU A 47 -19.59 1.39 -6.54
N VAL A 48 -20.29 0.71 -7.46
CA VAL A 48 -20.78 1.20 -8.75
C VAL A 48 -22.32 1.38 -8.76
N GLU A 49 -23.08 0.71 -7.88
CA GLU A 49 -24.55 0.85 -7.76
C GLU A 49 -24.93 1.73 -6.56
N GLU A 50 -24.21 1.66 -5.44
CA GLU A 50 -24.10 2.77 -4.50
C GLU A 50 -23.12 3.78 -5.10
N VAL A 51 -23.58 4.51 -6.13
CA VAL A 51 -23.03 5.86 -6.33
C VAL A 51 -23.42 6.60 -5.07
N ALA A 52 -22.49 6.66 -4.12
CA ALA A 52 -22.71 7.43 -2.91
C ALA A 52 -23.12 8.84 -3.33
N GLU A 53 -24.36 9.20 -3.02
CA GLU A 53 -24.98 10.44 -3.49
C GLU A 53 -24.22 11.67 -3.00
N THR A 54 -23.42 11.51 -1.93
CA THR A 54 -22.56 12.54 -1.38
C THR A 54 -21.15 12.02 -1.03
N PRO A 55 -20.13 12.91 -0.96
CA PRO A 55 -18.79 12.56 -0.49
C PRO A 55 -18.75 11.90 0.90
N GLU A 56 -19.65 12.29 1.82
CA GLU A 56 -19.76 11.71 3.17
C GLU A 56 -20.22 10.26 3.11
N ALA A 57 -21.26 9.97 2.33
CA ALA A 57 -21.73 8.60 2.13
C ALA A 57 -20.63 7.75 1.49
N ALA A 58 -19.85 8.32 0.56
CA ALA A 58 -18.72 7.64 -0.07
C ALA A 58 -17.61 7.32 0.95
N ALA A 59 -17.36 8.24 1.88
CA ALA A 59 -16.42 8.05 2.97
C ALA A 59 -16.89 6.97 3.96
N ASP A 60 -18.18 6.93 4.30
CA ASP A 60 -18.77 5.90 5.17
C ASP A 60 -18.67 4.50 4.56
N VAL A 61 -19.02 4.38 3.27
CA VAL A 61 -18.85 3.13 2.53
C VAL A 61 -17.38 2.71 2.50
N PHE A 62 -16.46 3.65 2.28
CA PHE A 62 -15.02 3.37 2.30
C PHE A 62 -14.54 2.82 3.64
N VAL A 63 -14.95 3.44 4.77
CA VAL A 63 -14.59 2.96 6.12
C VAL A 63 -15.21 1.59 6.40
N LYS A 64 -16.47 1.36 5.98
CA LYS A 64 -17.15 0.06 6.12
C LYS A 64 -16.41 -1.05 5.36
N ILE A 65 -16.02 -0.80 4.12
CA ILE A 65 -15.22 -1.73 3.31
C ILE A 65 -13.84 -1.94 3.95
N SER A 66 -13.21 -0.88 4.45
CA SER A 66 -11.91 -0.96 5.13
C SER A 66 -11.96 -1.87 6.35
N ARG A 67 -13.01 -1.76 7.16
CA ARG A 67 -13.24 -2.63 8.32
C ARG A 67 -13.36 -4.10 7.92
N ALA A 68 -14.17 -4.42 6.90
CA ALA A 68 -14.31 -5.79 6.44
C ALA A 68 -13.05 -6.35 5.76
N ARG A 69 -12.25 -5.49 5.14
CA ARG A 69 -10.97 -5.89 4.54
C ARG A 69 -9.92 -6.22 5.58
N LEU A 70 -9.96 -5.56 6.73
CA LEU A 70 -8.98 -5.75 7.79
C LEU A 70 -8.86 -7.21 8.22
N ASP A 71 -9.98 -7.93 8.34
CA ASP A 71 -9.98 -9.35 8.69
C ASP A 71 -9.16 -10.19 7.69
N VAL A 72 -9.32 -9.88 6.39
CA VAL A 72 -8.59 -10.55 5.30
C VAL A 72 -7.11 -10.16 5.29
N VAL A 73 -6.78 -8.90 5.59
CA VAL A 73 -5.39 -8.43 5.75
C VAL A 73 -4.70 -9.16 6.90
N VAL A 74 -5.38 -9.31 8.04
CA VAL A 74 -4.86 -10.03 9.21
C VAL A 74 -4.63 -11.50 8.89
N GLU A 75 -5.56 -12.14 8.18
CA GLU A 75 -5.41 -13.51 7.69
C GLU A 75 -4.17 -13.66 6.81
N ASP A 76 -4.00 -12.79 5.81
CA ASP A 76 -2.87 -12.84 4.87
C ASP A 76 -1.52 -12.60 5.55
N VAL A 77 -1.46 -11.70 6.53
CA VAL A 77 -0.23 -11.48 7.29
C VAL A 77 0.08 -12.67 8.19
N THR A 78 -0.94 -13.22 8.87
CA THR A 78 -0.79 -14.37 9.75
C THR A 78 -0.34 -15.61 8.99
N ALA A 79 -0.88 -15.85 7.80
CA ALA A 79 -0.55 -16.97 6.94
C ALA A 79 0.92 -17.00 6.47
N ARG A 80 1.66 -15.88 6.58
CA ARG A 80 3.08 -15.81 6.21
C ARG A 80 4.01 -16.45 7.25
N ASP A 81 3.54 -16.71 8.46
CA ASP A 81 4.29 -17.29 9.58
C ASP A 81 5.63 -16.57 9.84
N LEU A 82 5.56 -15.26 10.08
CA LEU A 82 6.73 -14.38 10.21
C LEU A 82 7.40 -14.46 11.60
N GLY A 83 6.92 -15.34 12.48
CA GLY A 83 7.39 -15.46 13.86
C GLY A 83 7.36 -14.11 14.60
N ARG A 84 8.54 -13.63 15.02
CA ARG A 84 8.66 -12.36 15.76
C ARG A 84 8.75 -11.12 14.87
N VAL A 85 9.05 -11.27 13.58
CA VAL A 85 9.22 -10.18 12.62
C VAL A 85 7.85 -9.64 12.22
N PRO A 86 7.55 -8.34 12.44
CA PRO A 86 6.26 -7.79 12.04
C PRO A 86 6.24 -7.52 10.52
N ALA A 87 5.10 -7.79 9.89
CA ALA A 87 4.82 -7.20 8.58
C ALA A 87 4.55 -5.69 8.73
N LEU A 88 5.14 -4.90 7.83
CA LEU A 88 4.79 -3.52 7.57
C LEU A 88 3.57 -3.47 6.66
N VAL A 89 2.42 -3.10 7.20
CA VAL A 89 1.16 -2.99 6.47
C VAL A 89 0.94 -1.53 6.13
N GLU A 90 0.67 -1.21 4.86
CA GLU A 90 0.44 0.16 4.43
C GLU A 90 -0.80 0.27 3.53
N GLY A 91 -1.55 1.36 3.69
CA GLY A 91 -2.67 1.64 2.79
C GLY A 91 -3.62 2.71 3.31
N PRO A 92 -4.46 3.27 2.43
CA PRO A 92 -5.43 4.29 2.81
C PRO A 92 -6.61 3.75 3.65
N GLN A 93 -6.73 2.43 3.76
CA GLN A 93 -7.80 1.75 4.50
C GLN A 93 -7.46 1.50 5.98
N LEU A 94 -6.25 1.88 6.42
CA LEU A 94 -5.81 1.71 7.80
C LEU A 94 -6.22 2.95 8.62
N PHE A 95 -7.39 2.89 9.24
CA PHE A 95 -7.89 3.96 10.11
C PHE A 95 -7.45 3.76 11.58
N PRO A 96 -7.22 4.84 12.34
CA PRO A 96 -6.90 4.72 13.77
C PRO A 96 -7.96 3.93 14.57
N SER A 97 -9.24 4.11 14.28
CA SER A 97 -10.35 3.36 14.91
C SER A 97 -10.39 1.86 14.57
N LEU A 98 -9.56 1.40 13.65
CA LEU A 98 -9.45 0.00 13.23
C LEU A 98 -8.24 -0.71 13.84
N LEU A 99 -7.45 -0.05 14.70
CA LEU A 99 -6.35 -0.71 15.38
C LEU A 99 -6.82 -1.93 16.16
N THR A 100 -6.07 -3.02 16.04
CA THR A 100 -6.27 -4.26 16.79
C THR A 100 -5.08 -4.51 17.71
N ALA A 101 -5.26 -5.41 18.69
CA ALA A 101 -4.19 -5.79 19.63
C ALA A 101 -2.94 -6.37 18.93
N ASP A 102 -3.09 -6.86 17.69
CA ASP A 102 -2.00 -7.42 16.88
C ASP A 102 -1.10 -6.34 16.24
N VAL A 103 -1.47 -5.07 16.34
CA VAL A 103 -0.68 -3.93 15.84
C VAL A 103 0.24 -3.42 16.96
N ARG A 104 1.55 -3.57 16.77
CA ARG A 104 2.55 -3.16 17.78
C ARG A 104 2.76 -1.66 17.83
N THR A 105 2.75 -1.02 16.67
CA THR A 105 2.93 0.42 16.48
C THR A 105 2.33 0.81 15.13
N ALA A 106 1.87 2.04 15.03
CA ALA A 106 1.22 2.57 13.86
C ALA A 106 1.51 4.07 13.75
N ILE A 107 1.54 4.59 12.52
CA ILE A 107 1.62 6.02 12.23
C ILE A 107 0.73 6.35 11.03
N TRP A 108 0.17 7.56 11.01
CA TRP A 108 -0.64 8.03 9.90
C TRP A 108 0.03 9.21 9.19
N LEU A 109 0.12 9.14 7.86
CA LEU A 109 0.57 10.25 7.02
C LEU A 109 -0.63 10.87 6.34
N VAL A 110 -0.96 12.12 6.67
CA VAL A 110 -2.13 12.81 6.12
C VAL A 110 -1.67 14.01 5.31
N ALA A 111 -1.85 13.93 4.00
CA ALA A 111 -1.62 15.05 3.10
C ALA A 111 -2.63 16.18 3.36
N ASP A 112 -2.19 17.42 3.22
CA ASP A 112 -3.09 18.56 3.08
C ASP A 112 -3.86 18.50 1.74
N GLY A 113 -4.85 19.39 1.58
CA GLY A 113 -5.70 19.41 0.39
C GLY A 113 -4.94 19.76 -0.89
N GLU A 114 -3.90 20.58 -0.80
CA GLU A 114 -3.08 21.01 -1.95
C GLU A 114 -2.19 19.87 -2.43
N GLN A 115 -1.52 19.16 -1.52
CA GLN A 115 -0.72 17.98 -1.81
C GLN A 115 -1.58 16.83 -2.34
N THR A 116 -2.78 16.65 -1.80
CA THR A 116 -3.73 15.63 -2.29
C THR A 116 -4.14 15.92 -3.73
N ARG A 117 -4.45 17.19 -4.05
CA ARG A 117 -4.76 17.64 -5.40
C ARG A 117 -3.58 17.40 -6.34
N LYS A 118 -2.39 17.93 -6.01
CA LYS A 118 -1.17 17.77 -6.80
C LYS A 118 -0.86 16.30 -7.11
N ALA A 119 -0.86 15.44 -6.10
CA ALA A 119 -0.59 14.02 -6.26
C ALA A 119 -1.65 13.28 -7.11
N ARG A 120 -2.88 13.80 -7.19
CA ARG A 120 -3.93 13.25 -8.05
C ARG A 120 -3.87 13.80 -9.48
N GLU A 121 -3.54 15.08 -9.65
CA GLU A 121 -3.31 15.72 -10.95
C GLU A 121 -2.12 15.08 -11.67
N GLU A 122 -0.99 14.88 -10.98
CA GLU A 122 0.19 14.17 -11.52
C GLU A 122 -0.16 12.75 -12.02
N ARG A 123 -1.13 12.09 -11.38
CA ARG A 123 -1.61 10.75 -11.82
C ARG A 123 -2.56 10.80 -13.02
N LEU A 124 -3.13 11.96 -13.32
CA LEU A 124 -4.05 12.20 -14.43
C LEU A 124 -3.38 12.92 -15.60
N GLU A 125 -2.11 13.34 -15.47
CA GLU A 125 -1.32 13.86 -16.59
C GLU A 125 -1.35 12.87 -17.76
N GLY A 126 -1.89 13.32 -18.90
CA GLY A 126 -2.05 12.51 -20.11
C GLY A 126 -3.42 11.85 -20.31
N VAL A 127 -4.39 12.02 -19.40
CA VAL A 127 -5.77 11.53 -19.55
C VAL A 127 -6.69 12.69 -19.90
N ASP A 128 -7.08 12.81 -21.18
CA ASP A 128 -8.05 13.83 -21.62
C ASP A 128 -9.48 13.27 -21.66
N ASP A 129 -10.08 13.12 -20.46
CA ASP A 129 -11.46 12.66 -20.28
C ASP A 129 -12.18 13.56 -19.25
N ALA A 130 -13.22 14.27 -19.71
CA ALA A 130 -14.03 15.15 -18.87
C ALA A 130 -14.80 14.39 -17.77
N ALA A 131 -15.20 13.14 -18.02
CA ALA A 131 -15.83 12.28 -17.00
C ALA A 131 -14.82 11.85 -15.94
N ALA A 132 -13.56 11.63 -16.32
CA ALA A 132 -12.47 11.37 -15.38
C ALA A 132 -12.18 12.60 -14.49
N ARG A 133 -12.25 13.82 -15.04
CA ARG A 133 -12.13 15.07 -14.26
C ARG A 133 -13.31 15.30 -13.30
N ALA A 134 -14.55 15.05 -13.71
CA ALA A 134 -15.69 15.14 -12.79
C ALA A 134 -15.60 14.10 -11.64
N ARG A 135 -15.08 12.90 -11.94
CA ARG A 135 -14.81 11.88 -10.92
C ARG A 135 -13.67 12.27 -9.98
N LEU A 136 -12.72 13.08 -10.44
CA LEU A 136 -11.59 13.56 -9.62
C LEU A 136 -12.08 14.40 -8.43
N GLU A 137 -12.94 15.39 -8.68
CA GLU A 137 -13.42 16.29 -7.61
C GLU A 137 -14.16 15.51 -6.52
N GLY A 138 -15.07 14.61 -6.89
CA GLY A 138 -15.76 13.76 -5.90
C GLY A 138 -14.81 12.84 -5.13
N LEU A 139 -13.71 12.38 -5.74
CA LEU A 139 -12.67 11.63 -5.04
C LEU A 139 -11.88 12.53 -4.07
N LEU A 140 -11.57 13.76 -4.46
CA LEU A 140 -10.87 14.72 -3.61
C LEU A 140 -11.70 15.12 -2.39
N GLU A 141 -13.00 15.40 -2.57
CA GLU A 141 -13.92 15.72 -1.48
C GLU A 141 -14.05 14.56 -0.49
N ARG A 142 -14.25 13.33 -1.01
CA ARG A 142 -14.26 12.13 -0.17
C ARG A 142 -12.94 11.95 0.57
N ASP A 143 -11.80 12.10 -0.12
CA ASP A 143 -10.48 11.92 0.48
C ASP A 143 -10.22 12.99 1.56
N ALA A 144 -10.73 14.21 1.41
CA ALA A 144 -10.66 15.26 2.42
C ALA A 144 -11.46 14.90 3.69
N ILE A 145 -12.67 14.34 3.54
CA ILE A 145 -13.48 13.85 4.67
C ILE A 145 -12.74 12.71 5.39
N LEU A 146 -12.19 11.75 4.64
CA LEU A 146 -11.42 10.63 5.22
C LEU A 146 -10.17 11.13 5.95
N ALA A 147 -9.46 12.11 5.38
CA ALA A 147 -8.32 12.74 6.03
C ALA A 147 -8.71 13.45 7.34
N GLY A 148 -9.84 14.17 7.35
CA GLY A 148 -10.42 14.77 8.56
C GLY A 148 -10.69 13.72 9.65
N ARG A 149 -11.34 12.61 9.29
CA ARG A 149 -11.62 11.51 10.24
C ARG A 149 -10.33 10.90 10.81
N VAL A 150 -9.32 10.67 9.97
CA VAL A 150 -8.02 10.14 10.46
C VAL A 150 -7.38 11.11 11.47
N ARG A 151 -7.45 12.43 11.22
CA ARG A 151 -6.94 13.44 12.17
C ARG A 151 -7.69 13.40 13.49
N GLU A 152 -9.03 13.41 13.44
CA GLU A 152 -9.88 13.39 14.62
C GLU A 152 -9.67 12.12 15.45
N GLU A 153 -9.69 10.95 14.81
CA GLU A 153 -9.49 9.67 15.49
C GLU A 153 -8.08 9.55 16.08
N ALA A 154 -7.05 9.97 15.35
CA ALA A 154 -5.68 9.95 15.85
C ALA A 154 -5.50 10.89 17.05
N ALA A 155 -6.03 12.11 16.97
CA ALA A 155 -5.98 13.08 18.06
C ALA A 155 -6.72 12.58 19.31
N ALA A 156 -7.94 12.04 19.14
CA ALA A 156 -8.74 11.52 20.23
C ALA A 156 -8.07 10.34 20.96
N ALA A 157 -7.32 9.51 20.23
CA ALA A 157 -6.60 8.36 20.77
C ALA A 157 -5.14 8.67 21.18
N GLY A 158 -4.65 9.90 20.99
CA GLY A 158 -3.25 10.26 21.25
C GLY A 158 -2.25 9.52 20.37
N LEU A 159 -2.66 9.17 19.15
CA LEU A 159 -1.87 8.39 18.20
C LEU A 159 -0.99 9.27 17.31
N PRO A 160 0.19 8.79 16.90
CA PRO A 160 1.15 9.58 16.13
C PRO A 160 0.68 9.79 14.69
N LEU A 161 0.65 11.06 14.26
CA LEU A 161 0.23 11.47 12.93
C LEU A 161 1.23 12.50 12.39
N VAL A 162 1.48 12.45 11.08
CA VAL A 162 2.31 13.40 10.36
C VAL A 162 1.47 14.08 9.30
N GLU A 163 1.38 15.41 9.38
CA GLU A 163 0.82 16.22 8.31
C GLU A 163 1.86 16.36 7.20
N VAL A 164 1.44 16.14 5.95
CA VAL A 164 2.30 16.22 4.76
C VAL A 164 1.84 17.41 3.94
N SER A 165 2.68 18.45 3.91
CA SER A 165 2.43 19.67 3.14
C SER A 165 2.63 19.46 1.63
N ALA A 166 2.28 20.47 0.83
CA ALA A 166 2.54 20.53 -0.61
C ALA A 166 4.03 20.53 -1.01
N ASP A 167 4.91 20.98 -0.09
CA ASP A 167 6.37 20.89 -0.22
C ASP A 167 6.93 20.11 0.98
N PRO A 168 6.83 18.77 0.94
CA PRO A 168 7.15 17.93 2.08
C PRO A 168 8.67 17.76 2.26
N ASP A 169 9.15 17.96 3.48
CA ASP A 169 10.48 17.50 3.89
C ASP A 169 10.45 15.97 4.08
N TRP A 170 10.70 15.24 3.00
CA TRP A 170 10.69 13.77 3.02
C TRP A 170 11.72 13.17 3.97
N ALA A 171 12.85 13.85 4.22
CA ALA A 171 13.86 13.36 5.14
C ALA A 171 13.36 13.46 6.58
N ALA A 172 12.77 14.58 6.97
CA ALA A 172 12.15 14.76 8.29
C ALA A 172 10.97 13.80 8.50
N ILE A 173 10.09 13.66 7.49
CA ILE A 173 8.94 12.72 7.56
C ILE A 173 9.44 11.29 7.73
N MET A 174 10.44 10.86 6.95
CA MET A 174 11.05 9.53 7.11
C MET A 174 11.61 9.35 8.52
N ALA A 175 12.37 10.31 9.04
CA ALA A 175 12.94 10.23 10.39
C ALA A 175 11.85 10.13 11.48
N MET A 176 10.74 10.84 11.34
CA MET A 176 9.59 10.73 12.24
C MET A 176 8.93 9.36 12.19
N VAL A 177 8.73 8.80 10.99
CA VAL A 177 8.21 7.44 10.79
C VAL A 177 9.15 6.42 11.45
N GLU A 178 10.45 6.52 11.19
CA GLU A 178 11.45 5.64 11.76
C GLU A 178 11.51 5.69 13.28
N THR A 179 11.41 6.89 13.85
CA THR A 179 11.38 7.12 15.30
C THR A 179 10.13 6.52 15.92
N THR A 180 8.96 6.74 15.31
CA THR A 180 7.67 6.26 15.79
C THR A 180 7.57 4.74 15.75
N LEU A 181 8.07 4.12 14.68
CA LEU A 181 8.07 2.67 14.55
C LEU A 181 9.14 2.00 15.42
N GLY A 182 10.16 2.76 15.82
CA GLY A 182 11.23 2.28 16.69
C GLY A 182 12.07 1.18 16.06
N GLN A 183 12.76 0.41 16.90
CA GLN A 183 13.53 -0.75 16.48
C GLN A 183 12.61 -1.97 16.32
N LEU A 184 12.65 -2.60 15.15
CA LEU A 184 11.85 -3.76 14.82
C LEU A 184 12.76 -4.95 14.50
N PRO A 185 12.41 -6.18 14.93
CA PRO A 185 13.11 -7.36 14.45
C PRO A 185 12.90 -7.46 12.93
N ARG A 186 13.94 -7.91 12.22
CA ARG A 186 13.98 -8.01 10.76
C ARG A 186 14.16 -9.45 10.30
N LEU A 187 13.77 -9.73 9.05
CA LEU A 187 14.06 -11.03 8.44
C LEU A 187 15.57 -11.24 8.32
N ARG A 188 15.99 -12.51 8.38
CA ARG A 188 17.39 -12.85 8.10
C ARG A 188 17.67 -12.70 6.60
N PRO A 189 18.77 -12.05 6.21
CA PRO A 189 19.25 -12.08 4.83
C PRO A 189 19.48 -13.51 4.35
N GLY A 190 19.37 -13.73 3.03
CA GLY A 190 19.40 -15.04 2.39
C GLY A 190 18.00 -15.58 2.08
N ASP A 191 17.77 -16.86 2.31
CA ASP A 191 16.56 -17.57 1.86
C ASP A 191 15.27 -17.03 2.47
N GLU A 192 15.31 -16.60 3.73
CA GLU A 192 14.14 -16.08 4.43
C GLU A 192 13.65 -14.77 3.78
N LEU A 193 14.56 -13.81 3.57
CA LEU A 193 14.24 -12.56 2.86
C LEU A 193 13.89 -12.82 1.39
N SER A 194 14.60 -13.72 0.70
CA SER A 194 14.31 -14.10 -0.68
C SER A 194 12.88 -14.65 -0.83
N ARG A 195 12.49 -15.60 0.04
CA ARG A 195 11.14 -16.17 0.08
C ARG A 195 10.10 -15.09 0.29
N GLN A 196 10.34 -14.13 1.19
CA GLN A 196 9.41 -13.04 1.43
C GLN A 196 9.24 -12.13 0.21
N ARG A 197 10.33 -11.78 -0.50
CA ARG A 197 10.23 -11.00 -1.74
C ARG A 197 9.47 -11.74 -2.84
N ARG A 198 9.63 -13.06 -2.91
CA ARG A 198 8.83 -13.90 -3.83
C ARG A 198 7.35 -13.90 -3.50
N ILE A 199 6.98 -13.94 -2.22
CA ILE A 199 5.57 -13.82 -1.78
C ILE A 199 4.99 -12.48 -2.23
N GLU A 200 5.73 -11.39 -2.05
CA GLU A 200 5.31 -10.04 -2.46
C GLU A 200 5.16 -9.90 -3.98
N ASN A 201 6.11 -10.45 -4.76
CA ASN A 201 6.05 -10.44 -6.22
C ASN A 201 4.88 -11.29 -6.77
N ARG A 202 4.62 -12.45 -6.16
CA ARG A 202 3.47 -13.29 -6.53
C ARG A 202 2.14 -12.63 -6.23
N ALA A 203 2.05 -11.90 -5.12
CA ALA A 203 0.88 -11.08 -4.82
C ALA A 203 0.65 -10.01 -5.90
N ALA A 204 1.72 -9.32 -6.32
CA ALA A 204 1.65 -8.37 -7.42
C ALA A 204 1.17 -9.00 -8.74
N CYS A 205 1.70 -10.17 -9.10
CA CYS A 205 1.26 -10.91 -10.29
C CYS A 205 -0.24 -11.22 -10.24
N ARG A 206 -0.71 -11.75 -9.10
CA ARG A 206 -2.11 -12.10 -8.91
C ARG A 206 -3.02 -10.87 -8.98
N GLN A 207 -2.64 -9.79 -8.32
CA GLN A 207 -3.36 -8.52 -8.35
C GLN A 207 -3.48 -7.96 -9.77
N VAL A 208 -2.37 -7.92 -10.52
CA VAL A 208 -2.37 -7.39 -11.89
C VAL A 208 -3.26 -8.22 -12.81
N ARG A 209 -3.27 -9.56 -12.66
CA ARG A 209 -4.14 -10.44 -13.45
C ARG A 209 -5.62 -10.26 -13.11
N LEU A 210 -5.96 -10.23 -11.82
CA LEU A 210 -7.34 -10.00 -11.40
C LEU A 210 -7.83 -8.62 -11.83
N TRP A 211 -6.98 -7.60 -11.75
CA TRP A 211 -7.29 -6.26 -12.24
C TRP A 211 -7.54 -6.24 -13.75
N ARG A 212 -6.72 -6.96 -14.53
CA ARG A 212 -6.95 -7.12 -15.98
C ARG A 212 -8.29 -7.80 -16.26
N SER A 213 -8.62 -8.88 -15.56
CA SER A 213 -9.89 -9.60 -15.73
C SER A 213 -11.10 -8.71 -15.40
N ASP A 214 -10.99 -7.86 -14.38
CA ASP A 214 -12.03 -6.91 -13.99
C ASP A 214 -12.21 -5.76 -14.99
N ARG A 215 -11.10 -5.16 -15.47
CA ARG A 215 -11.13 -3.96 -16.34
C ARG A 215 -11.07 -4.24 -17.84
N GLY A 216 -10.81 -5.47 -18.24
CA GLY A 216 -10.77 -5.88 -19.64
C GLY A 216 -9.56 -5.33 -20.42
N PHE A 217 -8.39 -5.17 -19.79
CA PHE A 217 -7.21 -4.72 -20.52
C PHE A 217 -6.74 -5.76 -21.55
N ALA A 218 -6.37 -5.29 -22.75
CA ALA A 218 -5.82 -6.14 -23.80
C ALA A 218 -4.51 -6.81 -23.34
N GLU A 219 -3.62 -6.02 -22.73
CA GLU A 219 -2.29 -6.44 -22.26
C GLU A 219 -2.15 -6.29 -20.74
N LEU A 220 -1.24 -7.09 -20.15
CA LEU A 220 -0.91 -6.96 -18.74
C LEU A 220 0.01 -5.75 -18.53
N PRO A 221 -0.33 -4.82 -17.61
CA PRO A 221 0.54 -3.69 -17.31
C PRO A 221 1.85 -4.18 -16.70
N ARG A 222 2.92 -3.44 -16.98
CA ARG A 222 4.25 -3.69 -16.41
C ARG A 222 4.27 -3.27 -14.93
N PHE A 223 4.99 -4.03 -14.12
CA PHE A 223 5.11 -3.83 -12.69
C PHE A 223 6.60 -3.92 -12.26
N PRO A 224 7.05 -3.09 -11.29
CA PRO A 224 8.41 -3.16 -10.75
C PRO A 224 8.51 -4.26 -9.67
N PHE A 225 8.78 -5.49 -10.09
CA PHE A 225 9.00 -6.62 -9.18
C PHE A 225 10.29 -6.45 -8.38
N ALA A 226 10.26 -6.74 -7.08
CA ALA A 226 11.43 -6.67 -6.22
C ALA A 226 12.44 -7.77 -6.59
N CYS A 227 13.73 -7.46 -6.50
CA CYS A 227 14.77 -8.47 -6.56
C CYS A 227 14.60 -9.50 -5.42
N GLU A 228 14.76 -10.79 -5.75
CA GLU A 228 14.62 -11.91 -4.81
C GLU A 228 15.98 -12.42 -4.33
N CYS A 229 17.08 -11.69 -4.51
CA CYS A 229 18.44 -12.15 -4.18
C CYS A 229 18.66 -12.47 -2.69
N GLY A 230 17.82 -11.94 -1.79
CA GLY A 230 17.95 -12.12 -0.35
C GLY A 230 19.01 -11.23 0.31
N GLU A 231 19.64 -10.32 -0.44
CA GLU A 231 20.59 -9.36 0.12
C GLU A 231 19.87 -8.29 0.95
N SER A 232 20.40 -8.01 2.14
CA SER A 232 19.87 -7.00 3.05
C SER A 232 19.84 -5.63 2.37
N GLY A 233 18.72 -4.92 2.44
CA GLY A 233 18.63 -3.58 1.85
C GLY A 233 18.53 -3.55 0.32
N CYS A 234 18.45 -4.69 -0.38
CA CYS A 234 18.40 -4.71 -1.84
C CYS A 234 17.20 -3.90 -2.36
N ALA A 235 17.50 -2.84 -3.11
CA ALA A 235 16.51 -1.94 -3.67
C ALA A 235 16.22 -2.16 -5.15
N LEU A 236 16.96 -3.05 -5.80
CA LEU A 236 16.82 -3.33 -7.24
C LEU A 236 15.45 -3.92 -7.57
N THR A 237 14.97 -3.60 -8.76
CA THR A 237 13.69 -4.08 -9.30
C THR A 237 13.85 -4.54 -10.73
N PHE A 238 13.06 -5.54 -11.12
CA PHE A 238 12.83 -5.92 -12.50
C PHE A 238 11.48 -5.36 -12.95
N VAL A 239 11.47 -4.54 -14.01
CA VAL A 239 10.22 -3.99 -14.55
C VAL A 239 9.74 -4.87 -15.70
N GLY A 240 8.64 -5.58 -15.51
CA GLY A 240 8.07 -6.47 -16.53
C GLY A 240 6.60 -6.80 -16.30
N THR A 241 5.99 -7.59 -17.16
CA THR A 241 4.64 -8.13 -16.96
C THR A 241 4.66 -9.32 -16.01
N PRO A 242 3.51 -9.74 -15.44
CA PRO A 242 3.41 -10.99 -14.68
C PRO A 242 3.93 -12.21 -15.44
N ASP A 243 3.71 -12.28 -16.76
CA ASP A 243 4.15 -13.40 -17.57
C ASP A 243 5.68 -13.39 -17.77
N GLU A 244 6.27 -12.20 -17.96
CA GLU A 244 7.74 -12.03 -17.99
C GLU A 244 8.38 -12.36 -16.63
N TYR A 245 7.72 -12.04 -15.51
CA TYR A 245 8.18 -12.43 -14.19
C TYR A 245 8.17 -13.94 -14.00
N GLU A 246 7.07 -14.62 -14.33
CA GLU A 246 6.94 -16.06 -14.16
C GLU A 246 7.94 -16.84 -15.02
N ALA A 247 8.18 -16.39 -16.25
CA ALA A 247 9.21 -16.98 -17.11
C ALA A 247 10.63 -16.90 -16.52
N ARG A 248 10.88 -15.99 -15.56
CA ARG A 248 12.16 -15.83 -14.85
C ARG A 248 12.16 -16.41 -13.43
N ALA A 249 10.99 -16.71 -12.87
CA ALA A 249 10.82 -17.05 -11.45
C ALA A 249 11.20 -18.49 -11.10
N ASP A 250 11.44 -19.36 -12.10
CA ASP A 250 11.77 -20.78 -11.91
C ASP A 250 13.07 -21.02 -11.11
N VAL A 251 13.97 -20.03 -11.05
CA VAL A 251 15.24 -20.17 -10.31
C VAL A 251 15.30 -19.19 -9.13
N GLN A 252 15.10 -17.88 -9.36
CA GLN A 252 15.01 -16.78 -8.38
C GLN A 252 15.10 -15.49 -9.21
N LEU A 253 14.13 -14.56 -9.09
CA LEU A 253 14.22 -13.32 -9.87
C LEU A 253 15.39 -12.46 -9.36
N ARG A 254 16.45 -12.32 -10.16
CA ARG A 254 17.52 -11.36 -9.91
C ARG A 254 17.39 -10.20 -10.90
N ALA A 255 17.30 -8.98 -10.37
CA ALA A 255 17.32 -7.79 -11.20
C ALA A 255 18.70 -7.61 -11.86
N ASP A 256 18.72 -7.04 -13.06
CA ASP A 256 19.91 -7.01 -13.93
C ASP A 256 21.15 -6.34 -13.29
N GLY A 257 20.95 -5.46 -12.29
CA GLY A 257 22.05 -4.84 -11.52
C GLY A 257 22.92 -5.82 -10.72
N HIS A 258 22.51 -7.08 -10.53
CA HIS A 258 23.35 -8.12 -9.93
C HIS A 258 24.24 -8.85 -10.94
N LEU A 259 23.99 -8.72 -12.25
CA LEU A 259 24.76 -9.42 -13.29
C LEU A 259 26.09 -8.73 -13.62
N ASN A 260 26.32 -7.51 -13.10
CA ASN A 260 27.52 -6.70 -13.36
C ASN A 260 28.59 -6.76 -12.25
N HIS A 261 28.44 -7.65 -11.26
CA HIS A 261 29.36 -7.77 -10.11
C HIS A 261 30.02 -9.14 -9.98
N HIS A 262 30.05 -9.95 -11.04
CA HIS A 262 30.77 -11.21 -11.09
C HIS A 262 31.92 -11.16 -12.09
#